data_AF-N1ZDQ3-F1
#
_entry.id   AF-N1ZDQ3-F1
#
_cell.length_a   1.000
_cell.length_b   1.000
_cell.length_c   1.000
_cell.angle_alpha   90.00
_cell.angle_beta   90.00
_cell.angle_gamma   90.00
#
_symmetry.space_group_name_H-M   'P 1'
#
loop_
_entity.id
_entity.type
_entity.pdbx_description
1 polymer ?
#
loop_
_entity_poly.entity_id
_entity_poly.type
_entity_poly.pdbx_seq_one_letter_code
_entity_poly.pdbx_strand_id
1 'polypeptide(L)' 'MFEILKQRYERNFVRKDQLQRYVTLGKITQKQYLEIVGEKQETEKTEKEV' A
#
# COMPACT_ATOMS: atom_id res chain seq x y z
N MET A 1 5.52 -4.94 -7.70
CA MET A 1 6.13 -4.13 -6.61
C MET A 1 5.07 -3.66 -5.64
N PHE A 2 4.01 -2.98 -6.12
CA PHE A 2 2.87 -2.54 -5.32
C PHE A 2 2.27 -3.62 -4.41
N GLU A 3 1.83 -4.76 -4.96
CA GLU A 3 1.19 -5.83 -4.16
C GLU A 3 2.11 -6.41 -3.08
N ILE A 4 3.40 -6.55 -3.38
CA ILE A 4 4.41 -7.02 -2.42
C ILE A 4 4.57 -6.01 -1.28
N LEU A 5 4.63 -4.71 -1.60
CA LEU A 5 4.72 -3.65 -0.60
C LEU A 5 3.43 -3.56 0.24
N LYS A 6 2.26 -3.79 -0.35
CA LYS A 6 0.98 -3.89 0.35
C LYS A 6 0.99 -5.01 1.39
N GLN A 7 1.31 -6.24 0.98
CA GLN A 7 1.40 -7.39 1.90
C GLN A 7 2.47 -7.19 2.98
N ARG A 8 3.62 -6.59 2.62
CA ARG A 8 4.69 -6.29 3.58
C ARG A 8 4.29 -5.21 4.58
N TYR A 9 3.54 -4.20 4.14
CA TYR A 9 3.01 -3.15 5.01
C TYR A 9 1.97 -3.71 5.99
N GLU A 10 1.02 -4.53 5.50
CA GLU A 10 0.03 -5.23 6.35
C GLU A 10 0.68 -6.12 7.42
N ARG A 11 1.85 -6.69 7.10
CA ARG A 11 2.64 -7.53 8.01
C ARG A 11 3.69 -6.75 8.82
N ASN A 12 3.68 -5.42 8.78
CA ASN A 12 4.64 -4.54 9.47
C ASN A 12 6.12 -4.71 9.06
N PHE A 13 6.42 -5.32 7.92
CA PHE A 13 7.78 -5.41 7.36
C PHE A 13 8.24 -4.11 6.70
N VAL A 14 7.31 -3.28 6.27
CA VAL A 14 7.58 -2.00 5.61
C VAL A 14 6.75 -0.92 6.30
N ARG A 15 7.38 0.22 6.59
CA ARG A 15 6.74 1.38 7.22
C ARG A 15 6.38 2.47 6.21
N LYS A 16 5.56 3.44 6.63
CA LYS A 16 5.14 4.59 5.81
C LYS A 16 6.32 5.37 5.21
N ASP A 17 7.36 5.64 5.99
CA ASP A 17 8.58 6.33 5.54
C ASP A 17 9.33 5.56 4.45
N GLN A 18 9.33 4.22 4.53
CA GLN A 18 9.93 3.37 3.52
C GLN A 18 9.09 3.37 2.24
N LEU A 19 7.75 3.32 2.36
CA LEU A 19 6.85 3.45 1.22
C LEU A 19 7.04 4.80 0.50
N GLN A 20 7.20 5.90 1.23
CA GLN A 20 7.50 7.21 0.65
C GLN A 20 8.81 7.20 -0.15
N ARG A 21 9.87 6.53 0.33
CA ARG A 21 11.11 6.35 -0.44
C ARG A 21 10.85 5.59 -1.74
N TYR A 22 10.02 4.54 -1.72
CA TYR A 22 9.64 3.82 -2.93
C TYR A 22 8.87 4.69 -3.93
N VAL A 23 8.09 5.68 -3.47
CA VAL A 23 7.48 6.69 -4.33
C VAL A 23 8.53 7.59 -4.97
N THR A 24 9.46 8.14 -4.17
CA THR A 24 10.53 9.01 -4.67
C THR A 24 11.43 8.29 -5.69
N LEU A 25 11.64 6.99 -5.49
CA LEU A 25 12.40 6.13 -6.42
C LEU A 25 11.60 5.69 -7.66
N GLY A 26 10.33 6.09 -7.78
CA GLY A 26 9.44 5.70 -8.89
C GLY A 26 9.10 4.20 -8.92
N LYS A 27 9.31 3.48 -7.80
CA LYS A 27 9.01 2.05 -7.68
C LYS A 27 7.51 1.80 -7.49
N ILE A 28 6.82 2.77 -6.92
CA ILE A 28 5.36 2.87 -6.82
C ILE A 28 4.94 4.31 -7.09
N THR A 29 3.68 4.52 -7.44
CA THR A 29 3.11 5.86 -7.61
C THR A 29 2.57 6.41 -6.30
N GLN A 30 2.31 7.72 -6.24
CA GLN A 30 1.65 8.34 -5.09
C GLN A 30 0.26 7.73 -4.82
N LYS A 31 -0.49 7.36 -5.88
CA LYS A 31 -1.79 6.68 -5.74
C LYS A 31 -1.63 5.31 -5.05
N GLN A 32 -0.67 4.52 -5.53
CA GLN A 32 -0.34 3.22 -4.93
C GLN A 32 0.14 3.33 -3.49
N TYR A 33 0.92 4.37 -3.15
CA TYR A 33 1.25 4.65 -1.76
C TYR A 33 -0.01 4.81 -0.91
N LEU A 34 -0.92 5.70 -1.30
CA LEU A 34 -2.18 5.98 -0.59
C LEU A 34 -3.03 4.72 -0.40
N GLU A 35 -3.13 3.88 -1.45
CA GLU A 35 -3.82 2.58 -1.39
C GLU A 35 -3.20 1.62 -0.36
N ILE A 36 -1.86 1.61 -0.22
CA ILE A 36 -1.18 0.77 0.79
C ILE A 36 -1.41 1.30 2.19
N VAL A 37 -1.29 2.61 2.41
CA VAL A 37 -1.37 3.19 3.76
C VAL A 37 -2.78 3.13 4.35
N GLY A 38 -3.79 2.88 3.51
CA GLY A 38 -5.18 2.82 3.93
C GLY A 38 -5.75 4.20 4.27
N GLU A 39 -5.19 5.28 3.71
CA GLU A 39 -5.95 6.53 3.58
C GLU A 39 -7.05 6.27 2.54
N LYS A 40 -8.13 5.67 3.04
CA LYS A 40 -9.27 5.19 2.27
C LYS A 40 -9.78 6.29 1.35
N GLN A 41 -9.61 6.10 0.05
CA GLN A 41 -10.82 6.12 -0.77
C GLN A 41 -11.46 4.75 -0.59
N GLU A 42 -12.71 4.81 -0.18
CA GLU A 42 -13.54 3.74 0.32
C GLU A 42 -13.94 2.79 -0.83
N THR A 43 -13.02 1.93 -1.27
CA THR A 43 -13.34 0.93 -2.29
C THR A 43 -12.75 -0.41 -1.92
N GLU A 44 -13.66 -1.36 -1.69
CA GLU A 44 -13.50 -2.80 -1.81
C GLU A 44 -12.77 -3.52 -0.67
N LYS A 45 -13.50 -3.65 0.45
CA LYS A 45 -13.51 -4.88 1.25
C LYS A 45 -14.88 -5.55 1.10
N THR A 46 -15.17 -6.08 -0.08
CA THR A 46 -16.29 -7.00 -0.28
C THR A 46 -15.87 -8.07 -1.28
N GLU A 47 -14.93 -8.94 -0.92
CA GLU A 47 -14.76 -10.22 -1.59
C GLU A 47 -13.82 -11.10 -0.76
N LYS A 48 -14.38 -11.65 0.32
CA LYS A 48 -14.13 -12.99 0.88
C LYS A 48 -14.86 -13.07 2.22
N GLU A 49 -15.74 -14.06 2.34
CA GLU A 49 -16.62 -14.38 3.47
C GLU A 49 -17.93 -13.58 3.53
N VAL A 50 -18.96 -14.02 2.78
CA VAL A 50 -20.19 -14.68 3.31
C VAL A 50 -20.74 -15.61 2.23
#